data_AF-A0A954XXV6-F1
#
_entry.id   AF-A0A954XXV6-F1
#
_cell.length_a   1.000
_cell.length_b   1.000
_cell.length_c   1.000
_cell.angle_alpha   90.00
_cell.angle_beta   90.00
_cell.angle_gamma   90.00
#
_symmetry.space_group_name_H-M   'P 1'
#
loop_
_entity.id
_entity.type
_entity.pdbx_description
1 polymer ?
#
loop_
_entity_poly.entity_id
_entity_poly.type
_entity_poly.pdbx_seq_one_letter_code
_entity_poly.pdbx_strand_id
1 'polypeptide(L)'
;MSRSLRWLAVALVATTATIAIAQTGMFPPTPAHRQMAREAGVWEADVKMWMAPEDVPMSSQAVETNEMLGDYWLESKFEGEFGGQKFVGKGMTGYDPAAKKFVGTWCDTMTPYLTTTEGDYDVETHTLTMMGASRDPATGEMTKSKITTKYVDDDAKVMTMYGPVPDEDGQWWKMMEITYKRKK
;
A
#
# COMPACT_ATOMS: atom_id res chain seq x y z
N MET A 1 -48.10 68.41 1.97
CA MET A 1 -46.63 68.41 2.19
C MET A 1 -46.28 67.24 3.10
N SER A 2 -45.28 66.45 2.71
CA SER A 2 -44.54 65.46 3.54
C SER A 2 -45.28 64.16 3.91
N ARG A 3 -44.74 62.94 3.79
CA ARG A 3 -43.60 62.34 3.04
C ARG A 3 -43.82 60.82 3.19
N SER A 4 -43.75 60.07 2.10
CA SER A 4 -43.79 58.61 2.09
C SER A 4 -42.47 58.01 2.59
N LEU A 5 -42.51 57.00 3.47
CA LEU A 5 -41.33 56.18 3.80
C LEU A 5 -41.67 54.70 3.57
N ARG A 6 -41.21 54.17 2.42
CA ARG A 6 -41.19 52.74 2.12
C ARG A 6 -39.95 52.14 2.78
N TRP A 7 -40.13 51.14 3.63
CA TRP A 7 -39.03 50.34 4.15
C TRP A 7 -38.75 49.20 3.17
N LEU A 8 -37.56 49.19 2.55
CA LEU A 8 -37.02 48.01 1.88
C LEU A 8 -36.36 47.12 2.95
N ALA A 9 -36.87 45.92 3.14
CA ALA A 9 -36.15 44.86 3.84
C ALA A 9 -35.20 44.18 2.85
N VAL A 10 -33.89 44.36 3.04
CA VAL A 10 -32.87 43.58 2.34
C VAL A 10 -32.62 42.33 3.16
N ALA A 11 -33.09 41.17 2.68
CA ALA A 11 -32.75 39.88 3.27
C ALA A 11 -31.35 39.47 2.79
N LEU A 12 -30.38 39.51 3.70
CA LEU A 12 -29.02 39.02 3.46
C LEU A 12 -29.02 37.50 3.58
N VAL A 13 -29.01 36.79 2.45
CA VAL A 13 -28.82 35.33 2.43
C VAL A 13 -27.32 35.06 2.57
N ALA A 14 -26.88 34.68 3.76
CA ALA A 14 -25.53 34.21 4.00
C ALA A 14 -25.41 32.76 3.52
N THR A 15 -24.86 32.55 2.32
CA THR A 15 -24.46 31.22 1.86
C THR A 15 -23.17 30.82 2.59
N THR A 16 -23.27 29.88 3.52
CA THR A 16 -22.08 29.29 4.13
C THR A 16 -21.41 28.37 3.11
N ALA A 17 -20.37 28.86 2.45
CA ALA A 17 -19.43 28.00 1.75
C ALA A 17 -18.66 27.21 2.81
N THR A 18 -18.86 25.89 2.84
CA THR A 18 -18.02 24.97 3.60
C THR A 18 -16.62 25.01 3.00
N ILE A 19 -15.69 25.69 3.66
CA ILE A 19 -14.26 25.54 3.38
C ILE A 19 -13.90 24.14 3.87
N ALA A 20 -13.69 23.20 2.95
CA ALA A 20 -13.01 21.96 3.26
C ALA A 20 -11.61 22.32 3.76
N ILE A 21 -11.38 22.18 5.05
CA ILE A 21 -10.04 22.32 5.63
C ILE A 21 -9.28 21.08 5.18
N ALA A 22 -8.45 21.20 4.14
CA ALA A 22 -7.37 20.26 3.92
C ALA A 22 -6.51 20.31 5.19
N GLN A 23 -6.50 19.23 5.98
CA GLN A 23 -5.63 19.12 7.14
C GLN A 23 -4.18 19.11 6.64
N THR A 24 -3.56 20.29 6.60
CA THR A 24 -2.12 20.40 6.41
C THR A 24 -1.49 19.85 7.68
N GLY A 25 -0.96 18.62 7.62
CA GLY A 25 -0.28 18.05 8.77
C GLY A 25 0.96 18.88 9.13
N MET A 26 1.43 18.73 10.36
CA MET A 26 2.53 19.53 10.93
C MET A 26 3.85 19.42 10.15
N PHE A 27 3.99 18.39 9.29
CA PHE A 27 5.17 18.14 8.48
C PHE A 27 4.81 18.12 6.99
N PRO A 28 5.48 18.88 6.11
CA PRO A 28 5.17 18.82 4.68
C PRO A 28 5.48 17.43 4.10
N PRO A 29 4.62 16.86 3.22
CA PRO A 29 4.90 15.59 2.57
C PRO A 29 6.14 15.67 1.67
N THR A 30 6.99 14.66 1.78
CA THR A 30 8.25 14.54 1.01
C THR A 30 7.99 14.01 -0.41
N PRO A 31 8.99 14.05 -1.32
CA PRO A 31 8.88 13.38 -2.62
C PRO A 31 8.56 11.88 -2.51
N ALA A 32 9.06 11.19 -1.48
CA ALA A 32 8.76 9.78 -1.25
C ALA A 32 7.28 9.53 -0.94
N HIS A 33 6.65 10.41 -0.14
CA HIS A 33 5.20 10.36 0.09
C HIS A 33 4.41 10.52 -1.20
N ARG A 34 4.82 11.45 -2.07
CA ARG A 34 4.19 11.65 -3.39
C ARG A 34 4.39 10.46 -4.33
N GLN A 35 5.56 9.82 -4.28
CA GLN A 35 5.82 8.61 -5.06
C GLN A 35 4.88 7.48 -4.61
N MET A 36 4.77 7.24 -3.31
CA MET A 36 3.85 6.26 -2.75
C MET A 36 2.39 6.57 -3.07
N ALA A 37 1.99 7.84 -3.06
CA ALA A 37 0.61 8.23 -3.36
C ALA A 37 0.13 7.85 -4.77
N ARG A 38 1.06 7.56 -5.71
CA ARG A 38 0.71 7.00 -7.02
C ARG A 38 0.06 5.62 -6.95
N GLU A 39 0.26 4.90 -5.85
CA GLU A 39 -0.33 3.58 -5.63
C GLU A 39 -1.83 3.61 -5.36
N ALA A 40 -2.38 4.77 -4.99
CA ALA A 40 -3.80 4.92 -4.70
C ALA A 40 -4.66 4.53 -5.91
N GLY A 41 -5.76 3.83 -5.66
CA GLY A 41 -6.66 3.31 -6.68
C GLY A 41 -6.90 1.81 -6.54
N VAL A 42 -7.55 1.24 -7.55
CA VAL A 42 -7.90 -0.19 -7.60
C VAL A 42 -7.02 -0.90 -8.62
N TRP A 43 -6.46 -2.03 -8.23
CA TRP A 43 -5.56 -2.84 -9.04
C TRP A 43 -6.10 -4.26 -9.15
N GLU A 44 -6.11 -4.78 -10.37
CA GLU A 44 -6.29 -6.20 -10.64
C GLU A 44 -4.93 -6.89 -10.48
N ALA A 45 -4.91 -8.02 -9.78
CA ALA A 45 -3.71 -8.72 -9.39
C ALA A 45 -3.75 -10.17 -9.89
N ASP A 46 -2.80 -10.52 -10.76
CA ASP A 46 -2.54 -11.91 -11.14
C ASP A 46 -1.41 -12.44 -10.24
N VAL A 47 -1.73 -13.39 -9.37
CA VAL A 47 -0.84 -13.90 -8.33
C VAL A 47 -0.30 -15.27 -8.75
N LYS A 48 1.00 -15.47 -8.55
CA LYS A 48 1.69 -16.75 -8.64
C LYS A 48 2.41 -17.02 -7.32
N MET A 49 2.26 -18.23 -6.80
CA MET A 49 2.87 -18.66 -5.55
C MET A 49 3.61 -19.99 -5.74
N TRP A 50 4.82 -20.06 -5.23
CA TRP A 50 5.70 -21.23 -5.24
C TRP A 50 5.84 -21.77 -3.82
N MET A 51 5.64 -23.08 -3.64
CA MET A 51 5.84 -23.75 -2.34
C MET A 51 7.29 -24.21 -2.16
N ALA A 52 8.01 -24.45 -3.26
CA ALA A 52 9.44 -24.70 -3.31
C ALA A 52 10.05 -24.08 -4.60
N PRO A 53 11.38 -23.86 -4.66
CA PRO A 53 12.04 -23.17 -5.78
C PRO A 53 11.76 -23.75 -7.18
N GLU A 54 11.59 -25.06 -7.31
CA GLU A 54 11.41 -25.78 -8.58
C GLU A 54 9.95 -26.14 -8.88
N ASP A 55 9.01 -25.72 -8.03
CA ASP A 55 7.59 -26.06 -8.21
C ASP A 55 6.94 -25.27 -9.36
N VAL A 56 5.91 -25.87 -9.95
CA VAL A 56 4.97 -25.14 -10.81
C VAL A 56 4.13 -24.22 -9.91
N PRO A 57 4.03 -22.92 -10.21
CA PRO A 57 3.32 -22.00 -9.33
C PRO A 57 1.82 -22.28 -9.33
N MET A 58 1.22 -22.18 -8.14
CA MET A 58 -0.21 -22.01 -8.00
C MET A 58 -0.57 -20.59 -8.44
N SER A 59 -1.60 -20.46 -9.29
CA SER A 59 -2.06 -19.17 -9.79
C SER A 59 -3.42 -18.81 -9.21
N SER A 60 -3.62 -17.53 -8.91
CA SER A 60 -4.91 -16.99 -8.50
C SER A 60 -5.08 -15.54 -8.95
N GLN A 61 -6.30 -15.03 -8.84
CA GLN A 61 -6.62 -13.63 -9.08
C GLN A 61 -7.06 -12.95 -7.78
N ALA A 62 -6.74 -11.67 -7.68
CA ALA A 62 -7.09 -10.83 -6.56
C ALA A 62 -7.32 -9.38 -7.00
N VAL A 63 -7.81 -8.58 -6.08
CA VAL A 63 -7.96 -7.13 -6.22
C VAL A 63 -7.27 -6.46 -5.04
N GLU A 64 -6.42 -5.48 -5.32
CA GLU A 64 -5.85 -4.57 -4.34
C GLU A 64 -6.55 -3.21 -4.45
N THR A 65 -7.10 -2.71 -3.34
CA THR A 65 -7.64 -1.36 -3.24
C THR A 65 -6.77 -0.56 -2.30
N ASN A 66 -6.23 0.55 -2.79
CA ASN A 66 -5.32 1.42 -2.06
C ASN A 66 -5.93 2.80 -1.89
N GLU A 67 -5.92 3.30 -0.66
CA GLU A 67 -6.43 4.61 -0.30
C GLU A 67 -5.38 5.40 0.49
N MET A 68 -5.25 6.68 0.17
CA MET A 68 -4.39 7.56 0.96
C MET A 68 -5.09 7.98 2.25
N LEU A 69 -4.46 7.70 3.38
CA LEU A 69 -4.82 8.27 4.68
C LEU A 69 -4.06 9.60 4.86
N GLY A 70 -4.71 10.67 4.43
CA GLY A 70 -4.09 12.00 4.35
C GLY A 70 -2.91 11.99 3.37
N ASP A 71 -1.86 12.74 3.68
CA ASP A 71 -0.69 12.88 2.78
C ASP A 71 0.47 11.93 3.12
N TYR A 72 0.33 11.09 4.15
CA TYR A 72 1.47 10.36 4.75
C TYR A 72 1.43 8.85 4.62
N TRP A 73 0.23 8.28 4.59
CA TRP A 73 0.04 6.83 4.69
C TRP A 73 -0.83 6.33 3.55
N LEU A 74 -0.50 5.16 3.05
CA LEU A 74 -1.30 4.40 2.10
C LEU A 74 -1.88 3.20 2.86
N GLU A 75 -3.21 3.12 2.99
CA GLU A 75 -3.90 1.90 3.41
C GLU A 75 -4.11 1.03 2.17
N SER A 76 -3.73 -0.25 2.26
CA SER A 76 -4.04 -1.24 1.24
C SER A 76 -4.98 -2.30 1.78
N LYS A 77 -5.90 -2.75 0.93
CA LYS A 77 -6.76 -3.90 1.16
C LYS A 77 -6.64 -4.84 -0.03
N PHE A 78 -6.20 -6.07 0.22
CA PHE A 78 -6.02 -7.10 -0.81
C PHE A 78 -7.03 -8.21 -0.60
N GLU A 79 -7.82 -8.51 -1.62
CA GLU A 79 -8.88 -9.50 -1.57
C GLU A 79 -8.76 -10.47 -2.73
N GLY A 80 -8.74 -11.76 -2.44
CA GLY A 80 -8.63 -12.79 -3.46
C GLY A 80 -8.92 -14.18 -2.92
N GLU A 81 -8.50 -15.18 -3.69
CA GLU A 81 -8.62 -16.57 -3.31
C GLU A 81 -7.25 -17.26 -3.44
N PHE A 82 -6.89 -18.07 -2.44
CA PHE A 82 -5.68 -18.89 -2.48
C PHE A 82 -6.06 -20.32 -2.13
N GLY A 83 -5.79 -21.25 -3.05
CA GLY A 83 -6.05 -22.68 -2.83
C GLY A 83 -7.52 -23.01 -2.48
N GLY A 84 -8.49 -22.30 -3.05
CA GLY A 84 -9.92 -22.52 -2.73
C GLY A 84 -10.44 -21.71 -1.54
N GLN A 85 -9.57 -20.97 -0.83
CA GLN A 85 -9.91 -20.25 0.39
C GLN A 85 -9.87 -18.74 0.18
N LYS A 86 -10.87 -18.04 0.73
CA LYS A 86 -10.91 -16.57 0.72
C LYS A 86 -9.73 -16.02 1.51
N PHE A 87 -9.07 -15.03 0.93
CA PHE A 87 -8.00 -14.29 1.56
C PHE A 87 -8.35 -12.82 1.62
N VAL A 88 -8.12 -12.23 2.79
CA VAL A 88 -8.14 -10.77 2.97
C VAL A 88 -6.87 -10.36 3.70
N GLY A 89 -6.13 -9.46 3.10
CA GLY A 89 -4.97 -8.81 3.69
C GLY A 89 -5.17 -7.31 3.78
N LYS A 90 -4.54 -6.69 4.77
CA LYS A 90 -4.48 -5.24 4.92
C LYS A 90 -3.07 -4.78 5.20
N GLY A 91 -2.69 -3.67 4.59
CA GLY A 91 -1.40 -3.04 4.79
C GLY A 91 -1.51 -1.57 5.12
N MET A 92 -0.47 -1.06 5.77
CA MET A 92 -0.21 0.36 5.89
C MET A 92 1.22 0.59 5.40
N THR A 93 1.41 1.49 4.45
CA THR A 93 2.73 1.89 3.97
C THR A 93 2.91 3.39 4.15
N GLY A 94 4.08 3.82 4.59
CA GLY A 94 4.43 5.22 4.79
C GLY A 94 5.92 5.46 4.55
N TYR A 95 6.37 6.68 4.83
CA TYR A 95 7.79 7.06 4.73
C TYR A 95 8.24 7.79 5.99
N ASP A 96 9.28 7.28 6.65
CA ASP A 96 9.94 7.95 7.76
C ASP A 96 11.01 8.92 7.21
N PRO A 97 10.81 10.26 7.33
CA PRO A 97 11.76 11.24 6.81
C PRO A 97 13.06 11.34 7.63
N ALA A 98 13.06 10.90 8.90
CA ALA A 98 14.24 10.91 9.74
C ALA A 98 15.13 9.69 9.44
N ALA A 99 14.54 8.49 9.38
CA ALA A 99 15.25 7.28 8.96
C ALA A 99 15.54 7.24 7.46
N LYS A 100 14.80 8.03 6.67
CA LYS A 100 14.81 8.05 5.20
C LYS A 100 14.40 6.71 4.59
N LYS A 101 13.50 5.99 5.25
CA LYS A 101 13.03 4.66 4.85
C LYS A 101 11.54 4.66 4.56
N PHE A 102 11.12 3.86 3.60
CA PHE A 102 9.74 3.38 3.55
C PHE A 102 9.52 2.43 4.71
N VAL A 103 8.36 2.50 5.33
CA VAL A 103 7.97 1.67 6.46
C VAL A 103 6.59 1.11 6.22
N GLY A 104 6.31 -0.07 6.75
CA GLY A 104 4.96 -0.62 6.64
C GLY A 104 4.64 -1.75 7.59
N THR A 105 3.36 -2.11 7.57
CA THR A 105 2.82 -3.25 8.30
C THR A 105 1.86 -4.02 7.42
N TRP A 106 1.73 -5.32 7.67
CA TRP A 106 0.78 -6.19 6.98
C TRP A 106 0.18 -7.21 7.93
N CYS A 107 -1.14 -7.44 7.83
CA CYS A 107 -1.85 -8.54 8.45
C CYS A 107 -2.84 -9.16 7.47
N ASP A 108 -3.16 -10.43 7.66
CA ASP A 108 -4.09 -11.15 6.80
C ASP A 108 -4.86 -12.25 7.53
N THR A 109 -5.74 -12.92 6.80
CA THR A 109 -6.60 -13.98 7.33
C THR A 109 -5.90 -15.34 7.46
N MET A 110 -4.66 -15.49 7.00
CA MET A 110 -3.95 -16.78 6.99
C MET A 110 -3.07 -16.98 8.22
N THR A 111 -2.57 -15.90 8.82
CA THR A 111 -1.70 -15.96 10.00
C THR A 111 -2.14 -14.97 11.09
N PRO A 112 -1.92 -15.29 12.38
CA PRO A 112 -2.19 -14.35 13.46
C PRO A 112 -1.05 -13.33 13.67
N TYR A 113 -0.02 -13.33 12.82
CA TYR A 113 1.21 -12.59 13.04
C TYR A 113 1.28 -11.36 12.15
N LEU A 114 1.56 -10.21 12.77
CA LEU A 114 1.83 -8.98 12.04
C LEU A 114 3.20 -9.07 11.36
N THR A 115 3.25 -8.66 10.10
CA THR A 115 4.51 -8.43 9.39
C THR A 115 4.84 -6.94 9.46
N THR A 116 6.08 -6.61 9.80
CA THR A 116 6.62 -5.24 9.69
C THR A 116 7.61 -5.19 8.53
N THR A 117 7.63 -4.09 7.79
CA THR A 117 8.51 -3.91 6.65
C THR A 117 9.24 -2.57 6.72
N GLU A 118 10.49 -2.55 6.23
CA GLU A 118 11.26 -1.32 6.03
C GLU A 118 12.09 -1.40 4.74
N GLY A 119 12.31 -0.28 4.06
CA GLY A 119 12.93 -0.34 2.74
C GLY A 119 13.30 0.97 2.09
N ASP A 120 13.83 0.83 0.88
CA ASP A 120 14.34 1.93 0.06
C ASP A 120 13.76 1.83 -1.35
N TYR A 121 13.56 3.00 -1.97
CA TYR A 121 13.20 3.11 -3.36
C TYR A 121 14.41 3.52 -4.19
N ASP A 122 14.73 2.70 -5.19
CA ASP A 122 15.74 2.99 -6.19
C ASP A 122 15.09 3.67 -7.40
N VAL A 123 15.51 4.92 -7.64
CA VAL A 123 15.00 5.76 -8.73
C VAL A 123 15.50 5.30 -10.09
N GLU A 124 16.69 4.70 -10.21
CA GLU A 124 17.24 4.28 -11.50
C GLU A 124 16.53 3.03 -12.02
N THR A 125 16.22 2.11 -11.11
CA THR A 125 15.55 0.83 -11.45
C THR A 125 14.04 0.87 -11.25
N HIS A 126 13.50 1.99 -10.76
CA HIS A 126 12.10 2.16 -10.37
C HIS A 126 11.60 1.02 -9.48
N THR A 127 12.39 0.65 -8.48
CA THR A 127 12.12 -0.52 -7.63
C THR A 127 12.12 -0.15 -6.16
N LEU A 128 11.02 -0.42 -5.47
CA LEU A 128 10.93 -0.40 -4.01
C LEU A 128 11.38 -1.76 -3.47
N THR A 129 12.38 -1.79 -2.59
CA THR A 129 12.81 -3.01 -1.89
C THR A 129 12.52 -2.88 -0.41
N MET A 130 11.64 -3.73 0.11
CA MET A 130 11.24 -3.79 1.52
C MET A 130 11.72 -5.10 2.14
N MET A 131 12.43 -5.01 3.27
CA MET A 131 12.75 -6.15 4.12
C MET A 131 11.62 -6.34 5.12
N GLY A 132 11.01 -7.52 5.13
CA GLY A 132 9.96 -7.90 6.05
C GLY A 132 10.49 -8.74 7.21
N ALA A 133 9.81 -8.65 8.34
CA ALA A 133 9.99 -9.56 9.47
C ALA A 133 8.62 -9.96 10.02
N SER A 134 8.41 -11.25 10.20
CA SER A 134 7.21 -11.82 10.81
C SER A 134 7.54 -13.15 11.46
N ARG A 135 6.57 -13.72 12.19
CA ARG A 135 6.72 -15.03 12.79
C ARG A 135 6.24 -16.10 11.81
N ASP A 136 7.07 -17.10 11.58
CA ASP A 136 6.72 -18.26 10.77
C ASP A 136 5.63 -19.07 11.51
N PRO A 137 4.46 -19.32 10.89
CA PRO A 137 3.39 -20.10 11.51
C PRO A 137 3.74 -21.56 11.81
N ALA A 138 4.65 -22.18 11.05
CA ALA A 138 5.04 -23.57 11.21
C ALA A 138 6.05 -23.76 12.35
N THR A 139 7.04 -22.87 12.47
CA THR A 139 8.12 -23.00 13.48
C THR A 139 7.89 -22.12 14.71
N GLY A 140 7.11 -21.05 14.59
CA GLY A 140 6.94 -20.05 15.63
C GLY A 140 8.15 -19.13 15.81
N GLU A 141 9.17 -19.24 14.96
CA GLU A 141 10.38 -18.41 14.99
C GLU A 141 10.22 -17.15 14.14
N MET A 142 11.04 -16.14 14.40
CA MET A 142 11.08 -14.95 13.55
C MET A 142 11.79 -15.29 12.24
N THR A 143 11.13 -15.00 11.12
CA THR A 143 11.70 -15.14 9.78
C THR A 143 11.71 -13.80 9.08
N LYS A 144 12.63 -13.67 8.13
CA LYS A 144 12.75 -12.49 7.27
C LYS A 144 12.09 -12.77 5.93
N SER A 145 11.63 -11.72 5.27
CA SER A 145 11.27 -11.76 3.87
C SER A 145 11.90 -10.58 3.15
N LYS A 146 12.01 -10.69 1.83
CA LYS A 146 12.38 -9.56 0.97
C LYS A 146 11.28 -9.38 -0.05
N ILE A 147 10.80 -8.15 -0.20
CA ILE A 147 9.73 -7.81 -1.14
C ILE A 147 10.30 -6.75 -2.08
N THR A 148 10.20 -6.99 -3.38
CA THR A 148 10.58 -6.01 -4.40
C THR A 148 9.35 -5.64 -5.21
N THR A 149 9.02 -4.36 -5.30
CA THR A 149 7.98 -3.85 -6.18
C THR A 149 8.64 -3.02 -7.27
N LYS A 150 8.63 -3.56 -8.49
CA LYS A 150 9.12 -2.88 -9.69
C LYS A 150 7.95 -2.18 -10.38
N TYR A 151 8.06 -0.86 -10.53
CA TYR A 151 7.11 -0.03 -11.24
C TYR A 151 7.47 -0.03 -12.73
N VAL A 152 6.56 -0.54 -13.56
CA VAL A 152 6.74 -0.56 -15.02
C VAL A 152 6.30 0.79 -15.59
N ASP A 153 5.12 1.25 -15.17
CA ASP A 153 4.55 2.56 -15.46
C ASP A 153 3.50 2.92 -14.38
N ASP A 154 2.70 3.96 -14.59
CA ASP A 154 1.67 4.40 -13.64
C ASP A 154 0.50 3.42 -13.48
N ASP A 155 0.31 2.47 -14.42
CA ASP A 155 -0.80 1.52 -14.48
C ASP A 155 -0.36 0.05 -14.39
N ALA A 156 0.95 -0.23 -14.28
CA ALA A 156 1.50 -1.57 -14.19
C ALA A 156 2.69 -1.66 -13.21
N LYS A 157 2.66 -2.66 -12.33
CA LYS A 157 3.75 -2.98 -11.40
C LYS A 157 3.87 -4.49 -11.19
N VAL A 158 5.05 -4.95 -10.81
CA VAL A 158 5.30 -6.35 -10.44
C VAL A 158 5.89 -6.38 -9.03
N MET A 159 5.20 -7.06 -8.13
CA MET A 159 5.70 -7.35 -6.79
C MET A 159 6.23 -8.77 -6.74
N THR A 160 7.42 -8.95 -6.16
CA THR A 160 8.01 -10.27 -5.91
C THR A 160 8.35 -10.39 -4.44
N MET A 161 7.90 -11.46 -3.79
CA MET A 161 8.28 -11.80 -2.43
C MET A 161 9.25 -12.98 -2.44
N TYR A 162 10.30 -12.86 -1.64
CA TYR A 162 11.33 -13.85 -1.46
C TYR A 162 11.43 -14.29 0.00
N GLY A 163 11.68 -15.58 0.20
CA GLY A 163 12.00 -16.18 1.48
C GLY A 163 13.48 -16.50 1.57
N PRO A 164 14.03 -16.65 2.79
CA PRO A 164 15.39 -17.08 2.98
C PRO A 164 15.53 -18.54 2.53
N VAL A 165 16.69 -18.88 1.99
CA VAL A 165 17.07 -20.29 1.79
C VAL A 165 17.59 -20.82 3.14
N PRO A 166 17.05 -21.94 3.67
CA PRO A 166 17.53 -22.51 4.92
C PRO A 166 19.04 -22.77 4.88
N ASP A 167 19.73 -22.51 5.98
CA ASP A 167 21.17 -22.72 6.16
C ASP A 167 22.09 -21.95 5.18
N GLU A 168 21.55 -21.02 4.38
CA GLU A 168 22.30 -20.20 3.44
C GLU A 168 22.05 -18.69 3.65
N ASP A 169 22.88 -18.08 4.49
CA ASP A 169 22.77 -16.65 4.83
C ASP A 169 22.81 -15.75 3.60
N GLY A 170 21.81 -14.88 3.48
CA GLY A 170 21.72 -13.87 2.42
C GLY A 170 21.22 -14.39 1.08
N GLN A 171 20.96 -15.69 0.95
CA GLN A 171 20.30 -16.26 -0.23
C GLN A 171 18.79 -16.18 -0.11
N TRP A 172 18.15 -15.85 -1.22
CA TRP A 172 16.71 -15.58 -1.31
C TRP A 172 16.13 -16.39 -2.46
N TRP A 173 15.02 -17.08 -2.22
CA TRP A 173 14.29 -17.78 -3.28
C TRP A 173 12.88 -17.18 -3.45
N LYS A 174 12.36 -17.23 -4.68
CA LYS A 174 11.10 -16.59 -5.04
C LYS A 174 9.91 -17.42 -4.54
N MET A 175 9.11 -16.85 -3.65
CA MET A 175 7.92 -17.50 -3.09
C MET A 175 6.63 -17.00 -3.73
N MET A 176 6.60 -15.74 -4.16
CA MET A 176 5.41 -15.13 -4.73
C MET A 176 5.79 -14.08 -5.76
N GLU A 177 4.98 -13.97 -6.80
CA GLU A 177 5.03 -12.92 -7.80
C GLU A 177 3.60 -12.47 -8.07
N ILE A 178 3.38 -11.16 -8.04
CA ILE A 178 2.09 -10.55 -8.34
C ILE A 178 2.30 -9.54 -9.45
N THR A 179 1.60 -9.74 -10.56
CA THR A 179 1.51 -8.74 -11.63
C THR A 179 0.24 -7.93 -11.41
N TYR A 180 0.39 -6.62 -11.29
CA TYR A 180 -0.71 -5.71 -11.10
C TYR A 180 -0.99 -4.91 -12.36
N LYS A 181 -2.27 -4.69 -12.62
CA LYS A 181 -2.75 -3.72 -13.60
C LYS A 181 -3.79 -2.83 -12.96
N ARG A 182 -3.67 -1.52 -13.16
CA ARG A 182 -4.66 -0.58 -12.64
C ARG A 182 -5.99 -0.81 -13.33
N LYS A 183 -7.04 -0.90 -12.53
CA LYS A 183 -8.42 -0.98 -13.03
C LYS A 183 -8.82 0.38 -13.60
N LYS A 184 -9.21 0.40 -14.87
CA LYS A 184 -9.68 1.59 -15.59
C LYS A 184 -11.15 1.89 -15.34
#